data_AF-A0A1H8AK71-F1
#
_entry.id   AF-A0A1H8AK71-F1
#
_cell.length_a   1.000
_cell.length_b   1.000
_cell.length_c   1.000
_cell.angle_alpha   90.00
_cell.angle_beta   90.00
_cell.angle_gamma   90.00
#
_symmetry.space_group_name_H-M   'P 1'
#
loop_
_entity.id
_entity.type
_entity.pdbx_description
1 polymer ?
#
loop_
_entity_poly.entity_id
_entity_poly.type
_entity_poly.pdbx_seq_one_letter_code
_entity_poly.pdbx_strand_id
1 'polypeptide(L)'
;MTAAMNGSINLSMPDGWVPEFAREMNNCFLIRPAPGTISEEEKDILENRNLMDLLENVIMPMYYRNQDQWLSIMKQAAKDIFPVFESARMADEYYMKIYSS
;
A
#
# COMPACT_ATOMS: atom_id res chain seq x y z
N MET A 1 0.21 4.31 6.39
CA MET A 1 0.35 5.78 6.21
C MET A 1 1.72 6.30 6.66
N THR A 2 2.03 6.36 7.96
CA THR A 2 3.29 6.94 8.48
C THR A 2 4.57 6.31 7.93
N ALA A 3 4.57 5.00 7.68
CA ALA A 3 5.69 4.29 7.06
C ALA A 3 6.03 4.88 5.67
N ALA A 4 5.02 5.11 4.82
CA ALA A 4 5.22 5.75 3.51
C ALA A 4 5.74 7.18 3.62
N MET A 5 5.30 7.94 4.64
CA MET A 5 5.82 9.28 4.91
C MET A 5 7.31 9.28 5.29
N ASN A 6 7.82 8.18 5.84
CA ASN A 6 9.20 8.04 6.32
C ASN A 6 10.08 7.22 5.36
N GLY A 7 9.69 7.08 4.09
CA GLY A 7 10.51 6.41 3.08
C GLY A 7 10.43 4.88 3.11
N SER A 8 9.41 4.31 3.75
CA SER A 8 9.10 2.88 3.59
C SER A 8 8.14 2.65 2.43
N ILE A 9 8.26 1.51 1.74
CA ILE A 9 7.29 1.08 0.74
C ILE A 9 6.36 0.04 1.40
N ASN A 10 5.04 0.21 1.27
CA ASN A 10 4.09 -0.76 1.83
C ASN A 10 3.99 -2.00 0.95
N LEU A 11 4.00 -3.17 1.60
CA LEU A 11 3.60 -4.46 1.06
C LEU A 11 2.40 -4.94 1.89
N SER A 12 1.22 -5.03 1.29
CA SER A 12 0.00 -5.31 2.05
C SER A 12 -1.09 -5.96 1.20
N MET A 13 -2.07 -6.56 1.88
CA MET A 13 -3.38 -6.87 1.32
C MET A 13 -4.12 -5.57 0.94
N PRO A 14 -4.95 -5.59 -0.12
CA PRO A 14 -5.80 -4.46 -0.51
C PRO A 14 -7.02 -4.34 0.41
N ASP A 15 -6.77 -4.08 1.69
CA ASP A 15 -7.79 -3.94 2.73
C ASP A 15 -7.65 -2.63 3.51
N GLY A 16 -8.74 -2.18 4.13
CA GLY A 16 -8.81 -0.94 4.90
C GLY A 16 -8.52 0.30 4.05
N TRP A 17 -7.54 1.10 4.47
CA TRP A 17 -7.13 2.33 3.76
C TRP A 17 -6.27 2.05 2.51
N VAL A 18 -5.78 0.82 2.33
CA VAL A 18 -4.85 0.48 1.26
C VAL A 18 -5.46 0.71 -0.13
N PRO A 19 -6.71 0.30 -0.44
CA PRO A 19 -7.34 0.55 -1.74
C PRO A 19 -7.53 2.04 -2.08
N GLU A 20 -7.60 2.93 -1.08
CA GLU A 20 -7.75 4.37 -1.29
C GLU A 20 -6.45 5.03 -1.82
N PHE A 21 -5.31 4.39 -1.58
CA PHE A 21 -3.98 4.91 -1.83
C PHE A 21 -3.19 4.11 -2.87
N ALA A 22 -3.36 2.80 -2.83
CA ALA A 22 -2.49 1.85 -3.47
C ALA A 22 -2.58 1.90 -4.99
N ARG A 23 -1.43 2.12 -5.61
CA ARG A 23 -1.20 1.93 -7.04
C ARG A 23 -0.03 0.96 -7.18
N GLU A 24 -0.37 -0.27 -7.54
CA GLU A 24 0.58 -1.38 -7.66
C GLU A 24 1.79 -0.97 -8.51
N MET A 25 3.00 -1.27 -8.00
CA MET A 25 4.30 -0.94 -8.60
C MET A 25 4.59 0.56 -8.80
N ASN A 26 3.67 1.45 -8.41
CA ASN A 26 3.85 2.89 -8.50
C ASN A 26 4.20 3.48 -7.13
N ASN A 27 3.45 3.11 -6.09
CA ASN A 27 3.65 3.61 -4.73
C ASN A 27 3.57 2.54 -3.63
N CYS A 28 3.25 1.29 -3.98
CA CYS A 28 3.21 0.16 -3.08
C CYS A 28 3.25 -1.18 -3.83
N PHE A 29 3.35 -2.27 -3.08
CA PHE A 29 3.18 -3.64 -3.57
C PHE A 29 1.92 -4.25 -2.94
N LEU A 30 1.07 -4.86 -3.78
CA LEU A 30 -0.17 -5.45 -3.33
C LEU A 30 -0.10 -6.97 -3.44
N ILE A 31 -0.47 -7.63 -2.35
CA ILE A 31 -0.68 -9.09 -2.34
C ILE A 31 -1.99 -9.35 -3.07
N ARG A 32 -2.00 -10.29 -4.02
CA ARG A 32 -3.24 -10.67 -4.70
C ARG A 32 -4.14 -11.43 -3.72
N PRO A 33 -5.39 -10.98 -3.53
CA PRO A 33 -6.32 -11.66 -2.64
C PRO A 33 -6.82 -12.97 -3.24
N ALA A 34 -7.14 -13.92 -2.37
CA ALA A 34 -7.79 -15.15 -2.78
C ALA A 34 -9.24 -14.90 -3.25
N PRO A 35 -9.79 -15.77 -4.13
CA PRO A 35 -11.20 -15.72 -4.48
C PRO A 35 -12.09 -15.90 -3.24
N GLY A 36 -13.22 -15.18 -3.17
CA GLY A 36 -14.16 -15.31 -2.05
C GLY A 36 -14.90 -16.65 -1.98
N THR A 37 -14.73 -17.53 -2.97
CA THR A 37 -15.49 -18.79 -3.13
C THR A 37 -14.82 -20.01 -2.52
N ILE A 38 -13.58 -19.89 -2.04
CA ILE A 38 -12.83 -21.01 -1.45
C ILE A 38 -12.88 -20.96 0.09
N SER A 39 -12.52 -22.06 0.74
CA SER A 39 -12.47 -22.13 2.20
C SER A 39 -11.39 -21.21 2.78
N GLU A 40 -11.53 -20.81 4.06
CA GLU A 40 -10.54 -19.94 4.73
C GLU A 40 -9.13 -20.55 4.73
N GLU A 41 -9.02 -21.87 4.95
CA GLU A 41 -7.72 -22.56 4.92
C GLU A 41 -7.07 -22.50 3.52
N GLU A 42 -7.86 -22.64 2.46
CA GLU A 42 -7.37 -22.47 1.09
C GLU A 42 -7.02 -21.01 0.76
N LYS A 43 -7.75 -20.04 1.33
CA LYS A 43 -7.40 -18.60 1.20
C LYS A 43 -6.05 -18.33 1.82
N ASP A 44 -5.82 -18.76 3.06
CA ASP A 44 -4.56 -18.54 3.77
C ASP A 44 -3.37 -19.11 2.98
N ILE A 45 -3.50 -20.34 2.46
CA ILE A 45 -2.47 -20.97 1.64
C ILE A 45 -2.20 -20.18 0.36
N LEU A 46 -3.26 -19.73 -0.33
CA LEU A 46 -3.12 -19.02 -1.60
C LEU A 46 -2.55 -17.60 -1.41
N GLU A 47 -3.02 -16.85 -0.41
CA GLU A 47 -2.54 -15.51 -0.11
C GLU A 47 -1.11 -15.53 0.41
N ASN A 48 -0.74 -16.53 1.21
CA ASN A 48 0.66 -16.75 1.59
C ASN A 48 1.54 -17.01 0.37
N ARG A 49 1.11 -17.88 -0.56
CA ARG A 49 1.84 -18.12 -1.81
C ARG A 49 1.99 -16.84 -2.62
N ASN A 50 0.91 -16.07 -2.79
CA ASN A 50 0.94 -14.81 -3.53
C ASN A 50 1.91 -13.79 -2.89
N LEU A 51 1.95 -13.72 -1.56
CA LEU A 51 2.91 -12.90 -0.83
C LEU A 51 4.35 -13.33 -1.12
N MET A 52 4.65 -14.63 -1.01
CA MET A 52 6.00 -15.16 -1.25
C MET A 52 6.43 -14.95 -2.70
N ASP A 53 5.54 -15.22 -3.66
CA ASP A 53 5.81 -15.01 -5.09
C ASP A 53 6.16 -13.54 -5.39
N LEU A 54 5.40 -12.61 -4.81
CA LEU A 54 5.64 -11.17 -4.94
C LEU A 54 6.97 -10.77 -4.29
N LEU A 55 7.28 -11.31 -3.11
CA LEU A 55 8.51 -11.01 -2.40
C LEU A 55 9.74 -11.50 -3.17
N GLU A 56 9.73 -12.76 -3.59
CA GLU A 56 10.88 -13.43 -4.19
C GLU A 56 11.11 -13.01 -5.65
N ASN A 57 10.05 -12.84 -6.43
CA ASN A 57 10.18 -12.62 -7.87
C ASN A 57 10.09 -11.15 -8.28
N VAL A 58 9.57 -10.27 -7.41
CA VAL A 58 9.41 -8.83 -7.73
C VAL A 58 10.20 -7.96 -6.78
N ILE A 59 9.94 -8.04 -5.47
CA ILE A 59 10.49 -7.10 -4.49
C ILE A 59 11.99 -7.32 -4.30
N MET A 60 12.42 -8.56 -4.02
CA MET A 60 13.82 -8.89 -3.78
C MET A 60 14.70 -8.54 -4.99
N PRO A 61 14.38 -8.94 -6.24
CA PRO A 61 15.17 -8.57 -7.41
C PRO A 61 15.23 -7.05 -7.60
N MET A 62 14.12 -6.34 -7.43
CA MET A 62 14.08 -4.87 -7.57
C MET A 62 14.94 -4.19 -6.51
N TYR A 63 14.82 -4.59 -5.25
CA TYR A 63 15.57 -4.02 -4.14
C TYR A 63 17.09 -4.17 -4.33
N TYR A 64 17.56 -5.37 -4.71
CA TYR A 64 18.99 -5.64 -4.84
C TYR A 64 19.60 -5.22 -6.18
N ARG A 65 18.82 -5.21 -7.27
CA ARG A 65 19.34 -5.04 -8.64
C ARG A 65 18.84 -3.79 -9.35
N ASN A 66 17.80 -3.13 -8.83
CA ASN A 66 17.21 -1.94 -9.44
C ASN A 66 16.87 -0.87 -8.39
N GLN A 67 17.92 -0.31 -7.78
CA GLN A 67 17.80 0.69 -6.73
C GLN A 67 17.13 2.00 -7.22
N ASP A 68 17.30 2.36 -8.50
CA ASP A 68 16.65 3.55 -9.08
C ASP A 68 15.13 3.39 -9.11
N GLN A 69 14.64 2.23 -9.55
CA GLN A 69 13.20 1.93 -9.51
C GLN A 69 12.67 1.88 -8.08
N TRP A 70 13.41 1.24 -7.17
CA TRP A 70 13.04 1.21 -5.75
C TRP A 70 12.91 2.63 -5.16
N LEU A 71 13.89 3.49 -5.41
CA LEU A 71 13.89 4.87 -4.96
C LEU A 71 12.74 5.67 -5.59
N SER A 72 12.40 5.42 -6.85
CA SER A 72 11.26 6.03 -7.52
C SER A 72 9.95 5.69 -6.81
N ILE A 73 9.71 4.40 -6.53
CA ILE A 73 8.50 3.95 -5.83
C ILE A 73 8.44 4.55 -4.42
N MET A 74 9.56 4.56 -3.70
CA MET A 74 9.65 5.17 -2.37
C MET A 74 9.27 6.65 -2.37
N LYS A 75 9.85 7.44 -3.29
CA LYS A 75 9.55 8.88 -3.41
C LYS A 75 8.10 9.11 -3.80
N GLN A 76 7.57 8.30 -4.69
CA GLN A 76 6.19 8.39 -5.14
C GLN A 76 5.21 8.03 -4.01
N ALA A 77 5.53 7.04 -3.18
CA ALA A 77 4.77 6.70 -1.98
C ALA A 77 4.70 7.86 -0.99
N ALA A 78 5.84 8.50 -0.69
CA ALA A 78 5.87 9.66 0.19
C ALA A 78 5.09 10.86 -0.39
N LYS A 79 5.21 11.09 -1.70
CA LYS A 79 4.50 12.18 -2.40
C LYS A 79 2.99 11.99 -2.37
N ASP A 80 2.52 10.76 -2.57
CA ASP A 80 1.09 10.46 -2.66
C ASP A 80 0.40 10.45 -1.30
N ILE A 81 1.10 10.03 -0.25
CA ILE A 81 0.49 9.85 1.08
C ILE A 81 0.32 11.20 1.79
N PHE A 82 1.26 12.12 1.57
CA PHE A 82 1.33 13.39 2.29
C PHE A 82 0.08 14.27 2.09
N PRO A 83 -0.41 14.58 0.88
CA PRO A 83 -1.55 15.48 0.72
C PRO A 83 -2.89 14.85 1.15
N VAL A 84 -3.01 13.52 1.14
CA VAL A 84 -4.30 12.84 1.39
C VAL A 84 -4.45 12.44 2.86
N PHE A 85 -3.38 12.03 3.53
CA PHE A 85 -3.48 11.44 4.87
C PHE A 85 -2.92 12.33 5.98
N GLU A 86 -2.74 13.62 5.70
CA GLU A 86 -2.41 14.61 6.71
C GLU A 86 -3.63 14.91 7.59
N SER A 87 -3.42 14.97 8.91
CA SER A 87 -4.50 15.03 9.90
C SER A 87 -5.11 16.42 10.04
N ALA A 88 -4.36 17.50 9.79
CA ALA A 88 -4.91 18.85 9.76
C ALA A 88 -5.91 19.02 8.61
N ARG A 89 -5.64 18.47 7.42
CA ARG A 89 -6.62 18.39 6.32
C ARG A 89 -7.91 17.69 6.77
N MET A 90 -7.80 16.54 7.43
CA MET A 90 -8.99 15.82 7.91
C MET A 90 -9.77 16.66 8.94
N ALA A 91 -9.08 17.26 9.91
CA ALA A 91 -9.71 18.10 10.93
C ALA A 91 -10.44 19.31 10.30
N ASP A 92 -9.82 19.94 9.30
CA ASP A 92 -10.42 21.03 8.53
C ASP A 92 -11.69 20.58 7.80
N GLU A 93 -11.65 19.42 7.12
CA GLU A 93 -12.84 18.87 6.46
C GLU A 93 -13.98 18.55 7.44
N TYR A 94 -13.67 18.00 8.62
CA TYR A 94 -14.66 17.77 9.67
C TYR A 94 -15.30 19.08 10.14
N TYR A 95 -14.49 20.10 10.37
CA TYR A 95 -14.98 21.40 10.80
C TYR A 95 -15.91 22.01 9.77
N MET A 96 -15.46 22.08 8.51
CA MET A 96 -16.17 22.75 7.41
C MET A 96 -17.46 22.02 6.96
N LYS A 97 -17.44 20.68 6.96
CA LYS A 97 -18.54 19.88 6.38
C LYS A 97 -19.58 19.40 7.39
N ILE A 98 -19.21 19.32 8.67
CA ILE A 98 -20.08 18.74 9.72
C ILE A 98 -20.41 19.78 10.79
N TYR A 99 -19.40 20.50 11.31
CA TYR A 99 -19.58 21.33 12.50
C TYR A 99 -19.94 22.79 12.22
N SER A 100 -19.68 23.30 11.03
CA SER A 100 -20.09 24.66 10.61
C SER A 100 -21.46 24.70 9.91
N SER A 101 -22.33 23.73 10.22
CA SER A 101 -23.76 23.73 9.83
C SER A 101 -24.65 24.32 10.92
#